data_AF-A0A0K8SSP2-F1
#
_entry.id   AF-A0A0K8SSP2-F1
#
_cell.length_a   1.000
_cell.length_b   1.000
_cell.length_c   1.000
_cell.angle_alpha   90.00
_cell.angle_beta   90.00
_cell.angle_gamma   90.00
#
_symmetry.space_group_name_H-M   'P 1'
#
loop_
_entity.id
_entity.type
_entity.pdbx_description
1 polymer ?
#
loop_
_entity_poly.entity_id
_entity_poly.type
_entity_poly.pdbx_seq_one_letter_code
_entity_poly.pdbx_strand_id
1 'polypeptide(L)'
;SLAAISVVDDFNQGFPAAFLISNRIDSTVLKLFFKTVKAAVGCPIITDFFMCGVDEAYHNIWSEVMGPAERVLYCSWLVDSDWKSHLVTIKDKPKQDEVYRVLKKIAVEEDEDNFNIVFEEVCRWLVDDEDTLEFGKYFIEKYGCSASQWAYCC
;
A
#
# COMPACT_ATOMS: atom_id res chain seq x y z
N SER A 1 9.78 -2.21 -16.75
CA SER A 1 8.83 -2.09 -15.64
C SER A 1 7.41 -2.13 -16.15
N LEU A 2 6.50 -2.68 -15.34
CA LEU A 2 5.07 -2.78 -15.64
C LEU A 2 4.28 -2.04 -14.56
N ALA A 3 3.32 -1.20 -14.97
CA ALA A 3 2.26 -0.72 -14.11
C ALA A 3 0.91 -1.11 -14.72
N ALA A 4 -0.07 -1.38 -13.86
CA ALA A 4 -1.43 -1.71 -14.28
C ALA A 4 -2.43 -0.94 -13.43
N ILE A 5 -3.51 -0.50 -14.05
CA ILE A 5 -4.71 -0.03 -13.34
C ILE A 5 -5.67 -1.21 -13.31
N SER A 6 -6.04 -1.63 -12.11
CA SER A 6 -7.10 -2.61 -11.90
C SER A 6 -8.32 -1.90 -11.35
N VAL A 7 -9.50 -2.30 -11.81
CA VAL A 7 -10.78 -1.79 -11.35
C VAL A 7 -11.62 -2.96 -10.88
N VAL A 8 -12.55 -2.67 -9.98
CA VAL A 8 -13.53 -3.65 -9.47
C VAL A 8 -14.82 -3.46 -10.28
N ASP A 9 -15.38 -4.56 -10.78
CA ASP A 9 -16.67 -4.55 -11.47
C ASP A 9 -17.86 -4.66 -10.51
N ASP A 10 -19.07 -4.61 -11.07
CA ASP A 10 -20.33 -4.72 -10.33
C ASP A 10 -20.52 -6.07 -9.62
N PHE A 11 -19.66 -7.06 -9.89
CA PHE A 11 -19.64 -8.38 -9.24
C PHE A 11 -18.53 -8.50 -8.20
N ASN A 12 -17.91 -7.39 -7.80
CA ASN A 12 -16.74 -7.34 -6.92
C ASN A 12 -15.53 -8.12 -7.44
N GLN A 13 -15.40 -8.25 -8.77
CA GLN A 13 -14.23 -8.87 -9.39
C GLN A 13 -13.24 -7.80 -9.86
N GLY A 14 -12.01 -7.92 -9.37
CA GLY A 14 -10.91 -7.09 -9.84
C GLY A 14 -10.44 -7.55 -11.22
N PHE A 15 -10.37 -6.64 -12.19
CA PHE A 15 -9.77 -6.91 -13.49
C PHE A 15 -8.85 -5.77 -13.93
N PRO A 16 -7.78 -6.07 -14.68
CA PRO A 16 -6.88 -5.03 -15.17
C PRO A 16 -7.53 -4.28 -16.36
N ALA A 17 -7.74 -2.99 -16.20
CA ALA A 17 -8.35 -2.12 -17.20
C ALA A 17 -7.33 -1.45 -18.14
N ALA A 18 -6.11 -1.21 -17.66
CA ALA A 18 -5.06 -0.57 -18.46
C ALA A 18 -3.66 -1.00 -18.02
N PHE A 19 -2.72 -0.99 -18.97
CA PHE A 19 -1.33 -1.36 -18.74
C PHE A 19 -0.37 -0.31 -19.28
N LEU A 20 0.71 -0.09 -18.55
CA LEU A 20 1.86 0.71 -18.96
C LEU A 20 3.09 -0.19 -18.97
N ILE A 21 3.68 -0.38 -20.15
CA ILE A 21 4.96 -1.05 -20.32
C ILE A 21 5.99 0.02 -20.67
N SER A 22 7.00 0.17 -19.82
CA SER A 22 8.04 1.19 -19.99
C SER A 22 9.36 0.72 -19.40
N ASN A 23 10.47 1.26 -19.91
CA ASN A 23 11.80 1.05 -19.33
C ASN A 23 11.96 1.76 -17.97
N ARG A 24 11.11 2.74 -17.66
CA ARG A 24 11.09 3.49 -16.40
C ARG A 24 9.67 3.82 -15.94
N ILE A 25 9.47 3.93 -14.64
CA ILE A 25 8.23 4.42 -14.03
C ILE A 25 8.63 5.60 -13.14
N ASP A 26 8.32 6.81 -13.60
CA ASP A 26 8.51 8.05 -12.86
C ASP A 26 7.25 8.92 -13.02
N SER A 27 7.24 10.06 -12.32
CA SER A 27 6.07 10.95 -12.30
C SER A 27 5.66 11.44 -13.69
N THR A 28 6.59 11.63 -14.61
CA THR A 28 6.29 12.08 -15.98
C THR A 28 5.58 10.98 -16.76
N VAL A 29 6.11 9.75 -16.69
CA VAL A 29 5.54 8.59 -17.40
C VAL A 29 4.18 8.21 -16.81
N LEU A 30 4.04 8.19 -15.48
CA LEU A 30 2.76 7.91 -14.81
C LEU A 30 1.68 8.94 -15.17
N LYS A 31 2.04 10.22 -15.18
CA LYS A 31 1.11 11.29 -15.54
C LYS A 31 0.65 11.18 -16.99
N LEU A 32 1.55 10.85 -17.92
CA LEU A 32 1.21 10.59 -19.32
C LEU A 32 0.26 9.39 -19.43
N PHE A 33 0.55 8.31 -18.69
CA PHE A 33 -0.29 7.12 -18.66
C PHE A 33 -1.72 7.44 -18.19
N PHE A 34 -1.87 8.09 -17.03
CA PHE A 34 -3.19 8.46 -16.50
C PHE A 34 -3.95 9.42 -17.41
N LYS A 35 -3.27 10.39 -18.05
CA LYS A 35 -3.91 11.28 -19.04
C LYS A 35 -4.43 10.51 -20.25
N THR A 36 -3.66 9.53 -20.71
CA THR A 36 -4.05 8.67 -21.84
C THR A 36 -5.27 7.83 -21.50
N VAL A 37 -5.31 7.24 -20.29
CA VAL A 37 -6.46 6.49 -19.79
C VAL A 37 -7.69 7.39 -19.67
N LYS A 38 -7.56 8.58 -19.07
CA LYS A 38 -8.66 9.56 -18.96
C LYS A 38 -9.26 9.92 -20.33
N ALA A 39 -8.39 10.18 -21.30
CA ALA A 39 -8.82 10.51 -22.66
C ALA A 39 -9.52 9.33 -23.35
N ALA A 40 -9.04 8.09 -23.12
CA ALA A 40 -9.64 6.89 -23.69
C ALA A 40 -11.02 6.56 -23.10
N VAL A 41 -11.21 6.78 -21.79
CA VAL A 41 -12.51 6.60 -21.12
C VAL A 41 -13.53 7.65 -21.59
N GLY A 42 -13.07 8.88 -21.86
CA GLY A 42 -13.89 9.92 -22.49
C GLY A 42 -14.96 10.55 -21.59
N CYS A 43 -15.10 10.08 -20.35
CA CYS A 43 -15.96 10.67 -19.31
C CYS A 43 -15.20 10.85 -17.99
N PRO A 44 -15.70 11.68 -17.05
CA PRO A 44 -15.10 11.83 -15.73
C PRO A 44 -15.07 10.49 -14.97
N ILE A 45 -13.92 10.16 -14.39
CA ILE A 45 -13.75 9.00 -13.52
C ILE A 45 -13.89 9.50 -12.08
N ILE A 46 -14.94 9.09 -11.39
CA ILE A 46 -15.13 9.34 -9.95
C ILE A 46 -14.50 8.16 -9.22
N THR A 47 -13.63 8.44 -8.25
CA THR A 47 -12.86 7.41 -7.54
C THR A 47 -13.23 7.45 -6.06
N ASP A 48 -14.03 6.48 -5.61
CA ASP A 48 -14.38 6.39 -4.19
C ASP A 48 -13.18 5.83 -3.39
N PHE A 49 -12.55 4.78 -3.91
CA PHE A 49 -11.38 4.15 -3.31
C PHE A 49 -10.23 4.09 -4.30
N PHE A 50 -9.07 4.62 -3.90
CA PHE A 50 -7.83 4.51 -4.65
C PHE A 50 -6.82 3.67 -3.87
N MET A 51 -6.49 2.48 -4.38
CA MET A 51 -5.50 1.60 -3.77
C MET A 51 -4.12 1.81 -4.39
N CYS A 52 -3.14 2.22 -3.59
CA CYS A 52 -1.75 2.38 -4.05
C CYS A 52 -0.73 1.92 -2.99
N GLY A 53 0.55 2.10 -3.27
CA GLY A 53 1.59 1.89 -2.26
C GLY A 53 1.56 2.98 -1.20
N VAL A 54 2.43 2.86 -0.19
CA VAL A 54 2.56 3.88 0.87
C VAL A 54 3.16 5.19 0.35
N ASP A 55 3.90 5.13 -0.77
CA ASP A 55 4.39 6.34 -1.44
C ASP A 55 3.24 7.12 -2.06
N GLU A 56 3.09 8.37 -1.62
CA GLU A 56 2.06 9.30 -2.09
C GLU A 56 2.18 9.66 -3.57
N ALA A 57 3.31 9.39 -4.24
CA ALA A 57 3.54 9.79 -5.63
C ALA A 57 2.42 9.31 -6.57
N TYR A 58 1.97 8.06 -6.43
CA TYR A 58 0.89 7.52 -7.26
C TYR A 58 -0.42 8.26 -7.03
N HIS A 59 -0.80 8.45 -5.76
CA HIS A 59 -2.00 9.17 -5.38
C HIS A 59 -1.95 10.63 -5.84
N ASN A 60 -0.84 11.33 -5.63
CA ASN A 60 -0.71 12.74 -5.97
C ASN A 60 -0.84 12.97 -7.48
N ILE A 61 -0.23 12.10 -8.30
CA ILE A 61 -0.35 12.17 -9.76
C ILE A 61 -1.75 11.77 -10.22
N TRP A 62 -2.36 10.75 -9.60
CA TRP A 62 -3.74 10.38 -9.88
C TRP A 62 -4.68 11.54 -9.60
N SER A 63 -4.59 12.14 -8.42
CA SER A 63 -5.41 13.26 -7.98
C SER A 63 -5.24 14.50 -8.86
N GLU A 64 -4.03 14.75 -9.38
CA GLU A 64 -3.80 15.82 -10.34
C GLU A 64 -4.50 15.57 -11.69
N VAL A 65 -4.56 14.32 -12.15
CA VAL A 65 -5.07 13.98 -13.49
C VAL A 65 -6.56 13.66 -13.48
N MET A 66 -7.00 12.80 -12.56
CA MET A 66 -8.36 12.28 -12.45
C MET A 66 -9.23 13.12 -11.52
N GLY A 67 -8.63 13.78 -10.54
CA GLY A 67 -9.32 14.39 -9.41
C GLY A 67 -9.10 13.57 -8.13
N PRO A 68 -9.35 14.15 -6.94
CA PRO A 68 -9.11 13.48 -5.67
C PRO A 68 -10.00 12.24 -5.53
N ALA A 69 -9.45 11.18 -4.94
CA ALA A 69 -10.24 10.06 -4.47
C ALA A 69 -10.88 10.39 -3.11
N GLU A 70 -12.03 9.79 -2.80
CA GLU A 70 -12.66 9.96 -1.48
C GLU A 70 -11.80 9.33 -0.38
N ARG A 71 -11.25 8.13 -0.65
CA ARG A 71 -10.37 7.40 0.26
C ARG A 71 -9.17 6.82 -0.48
N VAL A 72 -8.02 6.83 0.19
CA VAL A 72 -6.78 6.22 -0.30
C VAL A 72 -6.40 5.08 0.62
N LEU A 73 -6.26 3.89 0.05
CA LEU A 73 -5.99 2.67 0.79
C LEU A 73 -4.64 2.08 0.35
N TYR A 74 -4.00 1.38 1.28
CA TYR A 74 -2.81 0.61 1.01
C TYR A 74 -3.15 -0.67 0.26
N CYS A 75 -2.49 -0.84 -0.88
CA CYS A 75 -2.51 -2.08 -1.61
C CYS A 75 -1.74 -3.14 -0.83
N SER A 76 -2.44 -4.16 -0.33
CA SER A 76 -1.85 -5.23 0.49
C SER A 76 -0.67 -5.92 -0.19
N TRP A 77 -0.68 -6.02 -1.53
CA TRP A 77 0.42 -6.61 -2.28
C TRP A 77 1.68 -5.73 -2.27
N LEU A 78 1.52 -4.41 -2.44
CA LEU A 78 2.65 -3.48 -2.40
C LEU A 78 3.24 -3.40 -0.99
N VAL A 79 2.39 -3.36 0.04
CA VAL A 79 2.82 -3.41 1.44
C VAL A 79 3.57 -4.71 1.74
N ASP A 80 3.03 -5.86 1.33
CA ASP A 80 3.69 -7.17 1.54
C ASP A 80 5.06 -7.25 0.85
N SER A 81 5.16 -6.72 -0.37
CA SER A 81 6.43 -6.65 -1.11
C SER A 81 7.45 -5.74 -0.41
N ASP A 82 7.01 -4.58 0.08
CA ASP A 82 7.83 -3.60 0.78
C ASP A 82 8.31 -4.12 2.15
N TRP A 83 7.44 -4.82 2.88
CA TRP A 83 7.84 -5.53 4.09
C TRP A 83 8.91 -6.57 3.80
N LYS A 84 8.71 -7.43 2.79
CA LYS A 84 9.69 -8.47 2.43
C LYS A 84 11.06 -7.90 2.06
N SER A 85 11.12 -6.75 1.39
CA SER A 85 12.41 -6.13 1.04
C SER A 85 13.14 -5.55 2.25
N HIS A 86 12.45 -5.25 3.35
CA HIS A 86 13.06 -4.70 4.56
C HIS A 86 13.23 -5.75 5.67
N LEU A 87 12.44 -6.82 5.70
CA LEU A 87 12.57 -7.90 6.67
C LEU A 87 13.94 -8.58 6.63
N VAL A 88 14.67 -8.50 5.51
CA VAL A 88 16.03 -9.02 5.35
C VAL A 88 17.08 -8.36 6.25
N THR A 89 16.73 -7.26 6.93
CA THR A 89 17.55 -6.65 7.98
C THR A 89 17.65 -7.56 9.21
N ILE A 90 16.58 -8.29 9.53
CA ILE A 90 16.51 -9.29 10.60
C ILE A 90 17.27 -10.54 10.16
N LYS A 91 18.40 -10.84 10.83
CA LYS A 91 19.31 -11.94 10.43
C LYS A 91 18.87 -13.30 10.93
N ASP A 92 18.23 -13.35 12.10
CA ASP A 92 17.64 -14.57 12.63
C ASP A 92 16.41 -14.94 11.80
N LYS A 93 16.49 -16.07 11.10
CA LYS A 93 15.46 -16.51 10.16
C LYS A 93 14.15 -16.92 10.87
N PRO A 94 14.17 -17.72 11.94
CA PRO A 94 12.99 -17.94 12.77
C PRO A 94 12.30 -16.66 13.24
N LYS A 95 13.07 -15.66 13.71
CA LYS A 95 12.55 -14.38 14.18
C LYS A 95 11.95 -13.56 13.04
N GLN A 96 12.61 -13.54 11.88
CA GLN A 96 12.08 -12.91 10.67
C GLN A 96 10.71 -13.50 10.28
N ASP A 97 10.56 -14.82 10.33
CA ASP A 97 9.30 -15.50 9.99
C ASP A 97 8.21 -15.24 11.05
N GLU A 98 8.59 -15.09 12.32
CA GLU A 98 7.68 -14.68 13.40
C GLU A 98 7.18 -13.26 13.20
N VAL A 99 8.07 -12.30 12.95
CA VAL A 99 7.71 -10.91 12.64
C VAL A 99 6.77 -10.88 11.44
N TYR A 100 7.11 -11.53 10.33
CA TYR A 100 6.24 -11.55 9.15
C TYR A 100 4.84 -12.10 9.46
N ARG A 101 4.75 -13.16 10.27
CA ARG A 101 3.46 -13.74 10.68
C ARG A 101 2.63 -12.76 11.49
N VAL A 102 3.24 -12.02 12.41
CA VAL A 102 2.58 -10.99 13.21
C VAL A 102 2.08 -9.85 12.30
N LEU A 103 2.91 -9.37 11.38
CA LEU A 103 2.54 -8.34 10.40
C LEU A 103 1.34 -8.76 9.53
N LYS A 104 1.28 -10.02 9.10
CA LYS A 104 0.14 -10.52 8.33
C LYS A 104 -1.16 -10.55 9.13
N LYS A 105 -1.11 -10.71 10.46
CA LYS A 105 -2.30 -10.67 11.32
C LYS A 105 -2.84 -9.26 11.46
N ILE A 106 -1.99 -8.28 11.76
CA ILE A 106 -2.43 -6.87 11.85
C ILE A 106 -2.96 -6.34 10.51
N ALA A 107 -2.41 -6.78 9.37
CA ALA A 107 -2.86 -6.33 8.04
C ALA A 107 -4.31 -6.70 7.69
N VAL A 108 -4.90 -7.65 8.40
CA VAL A 108 -6.26 -8.17 8.16
C VAL A 108 -7.16 -7.99 9.38
N GLU A 109 -6.74 -7.18 10.35
CA GLU A 109 -7.59 -6.78 11.47
C GLU A 109 -8.67 -5.82 10.96
N GLU A 110 -9.92 -6.12 11.29
CA GLU A 110 -11.10 -5.40 10.79
C GLU A 110 -11.59 -4.37 11.81
N ASP A 111 -11.31 -4.59 13.10
CA ASP A 111 -11.68 -3.68 14.17
C ASP A 111 -10.60 -2.59 14.34
N GLU A 112 -10.95 -1.33 14.04
CA GLU A 112 -10.01 -0.21 14.06
C GLU A 112 -9.41 0.03 15.46
N ASP A 113 -10.22 -0.11 16.52
CA ASP A 113 -9.75 0.07 17.90
C ASP A 113 -8.74 -1.03 18.27
N ASN A 114 -9.04 -2.28 17.94
CA ASN A 114 -8.15 -3.41 18.14
C ASN A 114 -6.89 -3.29 17.26
N PHE A 115 -7.02 -2.85 16.01
CA PHE A 115 -5.89 -2.60 15.11
C PHE A 115 -4.93 -1.63 15.78
N ASN A 116 -5.41 -0.49 16.28
CA ASN A 116 -4.56 0.52 16.92
C ASN A 116 -3.83 -0.03 18.14
N ILE A 117 -4.52 -0.79 18.99
CA ILE A 117 -3.92 -1.42 20.18
C ILE A 117 -2.82 -2.41 19.78
N VAL A 118 -3.14 -3.36 18.89
CA VAL A 118 -2.20 -4.40 18.46
C VAL A 118 -1.04 -3.79 17.67
N PHE A 119 -1.30 -2.80 16.83
CA PHE A 119 -0.26 -2.11 16.07
C PHE A 119 0.74 -1.43 17.00
N GLU A 120 0.28 -0.74 18.06
CA GLU A 120 1.15 -0.12 19.05
C GLU A 120 1.97 -1.17 19.83
N GLU A 121 1.36 -2.30 20.20
CA GLU A 121 2.05 -3.42 20.83
C GLU A 121 3.14 -4.01 19.94
N VAL A 122 2.84 -4.23 18.66
CA VAL A 122 3.81 -4.73 17.67
C VAL A 122 4.94 -3.72 17.47
N CYS A 123 4.65 -2.44 17.39
CA CYS A 123 5.67 -1.40 17.27
C CYS A 123 6.64 -1.42 18.44
N ARG A 124 6.13 -1.51 19.68
CA ARG A 124 6.95 -1.63 20.89
C ARG A 124 7.80 -2.91 20.87
N TRP A 125 7.17 -4.05 20.59
CA TRP A 125 7.86 -5.34 20.49
C TRP A 125 9.02 -5.32 19.49
N LEU A 126 8.84 -4.69 18.32
CA LEU A 126 9.87 -4.61 17.29
C LEU A 126 11.06 -3.73 17.66
N VAL A 127 10.88 -2.72 18.52
CA VAL A 127 11.97 -1.82 18.92
C VAL A 127 12.63 -2.23 20.24
N ASP A 128 12.00 -3.10 21.02
CA ASP A 128 12.55 -3.61 22.28
C ASP A 128 13.59 -4.73 22.08
N ASP A 129 13.66 -5.32 20.88
CA ASP A 129 14.63 -6.36 20.50
C ASP A 129 15.67 -5.81 19.50
N GLU A 130 16.96 -5.98 19.82
CA GLU A 130 18.09 -5.47 19.03
C GLU A 130 18.11 -6.03 17.60
N ASP A 131 17.69 -7.30 17.42
CA ASP A 131 17.66 -7.95 16.10
C ASP A 131 16.56 -7.40 15.19
N THR A 132 15.50 -6.82 15.76
CA THR A 132 14.34 -6.30 15.02
C THR A 132 14.31 -4.77 14.97
N LEU A 133 15.14 -4.08 15.75
CA LEU A 133 15.13 -2.63 15.92
C LEU A 133 15.19 -1.85 14.60
N GLU A 134 16.04 -2.26 13.66
CA GLU A 134 16.16 -1.60 12.35
C GLU A 134 14.85 -1.71 11.56
N PHE A 135 14.25 -2.91 11.51
CA PHE A 135 12.96 -3.12 10.88
C PHE A 135 11.84 -2.37 11.60
N GLY A 136 11.82 -2.39 12.93
CA GLY A 136 10.83 -1.70 13.76
C GLY A 136 10.79 -0.19 13.50
N LYS A 137 11.97 0.46 13.43
CA LYS A 137 12.07 1.89 13.08
C LYS A 137 11.49 2.19 11.71
N TYR A 138 11.87 1.40 10.71
CA TYR A 138 11.33 1.51 9.35
C TYR A 138 9.80 1.35 9.34
N PHE A 139 9.29 0.34 10.04
CA PHE A 139 7.87 0.03 10.09
C PHE A 139 7.07 1.19 10.70
N ILE A 140 7.53 1.72 11.84
CA ILE A 140 6.88 2.85 12.52
C ILE A 140 6.92 4.11 11.66
N GLU A 141 8.07 4.45 11.08
CA GLU A 141 8.23 5.66 10.26
C GLU A 141 7.29 5.65 9.05
N LYS A 142 7.11 4.47 8.43
CA LYS A 142 6.35 4.33 7.19
C LYS A 142 4.87 4.07 7.40
N TYR A 143 4.48 3.38 8.48
CA TYR A 143 3.11 2.88 8.70
C TYR A 143 2.45 3.41 9.97
N GLY A 144 3.14 4.22 10.78
CA GLY A 144 2.69 4.60 12.13
C GLY A 144 1.47 5.53 12.22
N CYS A 145 1.02 6.14 11.11
CA CYS A 145 -0.02 7.18 11.12
C CYS A 145 -1.24 6.84 10.24
N SER A 146 -1.50 5.56 9.97
CA SER A 146 -2.30 5.19 8.78
C SER A 146 -3.32 4.07 8.96
N ALA A 147 -3.86 3.87 10.18
CA ALA A 147 -4.92 2.90 10.46
C ALA A 147 -6.06 2.91 9.42
N SER A 148 -6.62 4.09 9.13
CA SER A 148 -7.70 4.26 8.15
C SER A 148 -7.30 4.04 6.68
N GLN A 149 -6.01 3.91 6.38
CA GLN A 149 -5.51 3.55 5.05
C GLN A 149 -5.35 2.04 4.88
N TRP A 150 -5.47 1.24 5.95
CA TRP A 150 -5.47 -0.22 5.83
C TRP A 150 -6.80 -0.69 5.27
N ALA A 151 -6.73 -1.55 4.24
CA ALA A 151 -7.91 -1.94 3.47
C ALA A 151 -9.01 -2.65 4.30
N TYR A 152 -8.66 -3.28 5.43
CA TYR A 152 -9.59 -3.99 6.29
C TYR A 152 -10.17 -3.11 7.42
N CYS A 153 -9.55 -1.96 7.72
CA CYS A 153 -10.04 -1.01 8.72
C CYS A 153 -10.90 0.10 8.08
N CYS A 154 -11.33 -0.07 6.83
CA CYS A 154 -12.02 0.93 6.02
C CYS A 154 -13.53 0.72 5.95
#